data_AF-A0A9P0FHT0-F1
#
_entry.id   AF-A0A9P0FHT0-F1
#
_cell.length_a   1.000
_cell.length_b   1.000
_cell.length_c   1.000
_cell.angle_alpha   90.00
_cell.angle_beta   90.00
_cell.angle_gamma   90.00
#
_symmetry.space_group_name_H-M   'P 1'
#
loop_
_entity.id
_entity.type
_entity.pdbx_description
1 polymer ?
#
loop_
_entity_poly.entity_id
_entity_poly.type
_entity_poly.pdbx_seq_one_letter_code
_entity_poly.pdbx_strand_id
1 'polypeptide(L)'
;MGRNLHETKKVFNERYPKNPICRKYLRDLVAKFQTSGSVGRQKRSGRKSISEEKQVQIVGSVVNIIQQSTAAVAEPCVVFQTTVRKYLKKNKFYPYKL
;
A
#
# COMPACT_ATOMS: atom_id res chain seq x y z
N MET A 1 32.02 -8.77 -3.01
CA MET A 1 31.99 -7.30 -3.15
C MET A 1 31.35 -6.63 -1.92
N GLY A 2 31.99 -6.67 -0.76
CA GLY A 2 31.50 -6.03 0.48
C GLY A 2 32.22 -4.71 0.72
N ARG A 3 31.69 -3.60 0.18
CA ARG A 3 32.32 -2.28 0.32
C ARG A 3 32.28 -1.81 1.79
N ASN A 4 33.27 -1.02 2.17
CA ASN A 4 33.62 -0.66 3.54
C ASN A 4 32.52 0.14 4.28
N LEU A 5 31.53 -0.58 4.83
CA LEU A 5 30.44 0.00 5.64
C LEU A 5 30.94 0.79 6.86
N HIS A 6 32.15 0.47 7.36
CA HIS A 6 32.76 1.18 8.46
C HIS A 6 33.23 2.58 8.06
N GLU A 7 33.95 2.68 6.94
CA GLU A 7 34.36 3.97 6.37
C GLU A 7 33.14 4.81 6.01
N THR A 8 32.13 4.22 5.37
CA THR A 8 30.90 4.96 5.02
C THR A 8 30.20 5.52 6.26
N LYS A 9 30.09 4.72 7.34
CA LYS A 9 29.54 5.19 8.61
C LYS A 9 30.35 6.34 9.18
N LYS A 10 31.69 6.20 9.20
CA LYS A 10 32.61 7.18 9.76
C LYS A 10 32.48 8.53 9.03
N VAL A 11 32.64 8.52 7.71
CA VAL A 11 32.55 9.72 6.87
C VAL A 11 31.16 10.38 6.97
N PHE A 12 30.08 9.59 6.99
CA PHE A 12 28.73 10.14 7.12
C PHE A 12 28.51 10.80 8.49
N ASN A 13 28.94 10.15 9.58
CA ASN A 13 28.74 10.67 10.93
C ASN A 13 29.63 11.88 11.24
N GLU A 14 30.83 11.95 10.66
CA GLU A 14 31.70 13.14 10.71
C GLU A 14 31.03 14.33 10.01
N ARG A 15 30.40 14.10 8.86
CA ARG A 15 29.70 15.15 8.10
C ARG A 15 28.37 15.57 8.73
N TYR A 16 27.67 14.66 9.40
CA TYR A 16 26.34 14.89 9.97
C TYR A 16 26.27 14.50 11.46
N PRO A 17 26.98 15.20 12.36
CA PRO A 17 27.10 14.80 13.76
C PRO A 17 25.79 14.88 14.54
N LYS A 18 24.85 15.73 14.12
CA LYS A 18 23.53 15.88 14.76
C LYS A 18 22.60 14.68 14.54
N ASN A 19 22.84 13.88 13.49
CA ASN A 19 22.01 12.74 13.11
C ASN A 19 22.88 11.54 12.71
N PRO A 20 23.58 10.91 13.67
CA PRO A 20 24.49 9.81 13.38
C PRO A 20 23.71 8.58 12.93
N ILE A 21 24.24 7.87 11.93
CA ILE A 21 23.70 6.60 11.46
C ILE A 21 24.47 5.41 12.05
N CYS A 22 23.78 4.28 12.16
CA CYS A 22 24.36 3.03 12.63
C CYS A 22 24.74 2.11 11.45
N ARG A 23 25.64 1.15 11.70
CA ARG A 23 26.06 0.18 10.67
C ARG A 23 24.90 -0.68 10.17
N LYS A 24 23.95 -1.01 11.06
CA LYS A 24 22.73 -1.76 10.72
C LYS A 24 21.90 -1.01 9.68
N TYR A 25 21.69 0.29 9.88
CA TYR A 25 20.97 1.13 8.93
C TYR A 25 21.61 1.12 7.53
N LEU A 26 22.93 1.26 7.44
CA LEU A 26 23.63 1.18 6.14
C LEU A 26 23.49 -0.19 5.48
N ARG A 27 23.60 -1.28 6.26
CA ARG A 27 23.42 -2.64 5.76
C ARG A 27 22.01 -2.83 5.19
N ASP A 28 20.99 -2.42 5.94
CA ASP A 28 19.58 -2.53 5.53
C ASP A 28 19.31 -1.67 4.28
N LEU A 29 19.93 -0.49 4.20
CA LEU A 29 19.83 0.41 3.04
C LEU A 29 20.44 -0.21 1.77
N VAL A 30 21.62 -0.83 1.89
CA VAL A 30 22.29 -1.52 0.78
C VAL A 30 21.50 -2.75 0.35
N ALA A 31 21.04 -3.58 1.29
CA ALA A 31 20.22 -4.75 0.99
C ALA A 31 18.91 -4.36 0.29
N LYS A 32 18.28 -3.28 0.73
CA LYS A 32 17.09 -2.73 0.10
C LYS A 32 17.36 -2.20 -1.31
N PHE A 33 18.48 -1.52 -1.52
CA PHE A 33 18.88 -1.06 -2.86
C PHE A 33 19.15 -2.24 -3.79
N GLN A 34 19.81 -3.29 -3.32
CA GLN A 34 20.07 -4.50 -4.11
C GLN A 34 18.79 -5.25 -4.49
N THR A 35 17.79 -5.26 -3.60
CA THR A 35 16.51 -5.97 -3.86
C THR A 35 15.52 -5.17 -4.69
N SER A 36 15.43 -3.84 -4.48
CA SER A 36 14.40 -2.99 -5.09
C SER A 36 14.90 -1.95 -6.08
N GLY A 37 16.23 -1.78 -6.21
CA GLY A 37 16.84 -0.69 -6.98
C GLY A 37 16.64 0.70 -6.39
N SER A 38 16.02 0.81 -5.21
CA SER A 38 15.64 2.09 -4.60
C SER A 38 15.99 2.18 -3.12
N VAL A 39 16.43 3.36 -2.69
CA VAL A 39 16.61 3.70 -1.27
C VAL A 39 15.34 4.31 -0.65
N GLY A 40 14.35 4.68 -1.48
CA GLY A 40 13.12 5.35 -1.06
C GLY A 40 12.28 4.52 -0.10
N ARG A 41 11.67 5.12 0.93
CA ARG A 41 10.90 4.39 1.96
C ARG A 41 9.84 3.50 1.32
N GLN A 42 9.88 2.20 1.64
CA GLN A 42 8.83 1.28 1.21
C GLN A 42 7.53 1.63 1.94
N LYS A 43 6.41 1.52 1.22
CA LYS A 43 5.08 1.65 1.83
C LYS A 43 4.93 0.54 2.87
N ARG A 44 4.55 0.91 4.09
CA ARG A 44 4.27 -0.06 5.16
C ARG A 44 3.12 -0.96 4.70
N SER A 45 3.22 -2.26 4.99
CA SER A 45 2.09 -3.16 4.80
C SER A 45 0.95 -2.70 5.72
N GLY A 46 -0.13 -2.20 5.11
CA GLY A 46 -1.35 -1.84 5.83
C GLY A 46 -2.19 -3.07 6.15
N ARG A 47 -3.38 -2.84 6.72
CA ARG A 47 -4.39 -3.89 6.90
C ARG A 47 -4.72 -4.54 5.55
N LYS A 48 -4.76 -5.87 5.52
CA LYS A 48 -5.15 -6.64 4.33
C LYS A 48 -6.53 -6.17 3.84
N SER A 49 -6.62 -5.89 2.55
CA SER A 49 -7.87 -5.54 1.88
C SER A 49 -8.69 -6.81 1.57
N ILE A 50 -9.96 -6.65 1.19
CA ILE A 50 -10.74 -7.77 0.64
C ILE A 50 -10.08 -8.30 -0.64
N SER A 51 -10.31 -9.58 -0.97
CA SER A 51 -9.78 -10.22 -2.18
C SER A 51 -10.19 -9.47 -3.44
N GLU A 52 -9.37 -9.58 -4.49
CA GLU A 52 -9.65 -8.93 -5.78
C GLU A 52 -10.95 -9.43 -6.40
N GLU A 53 -11.23 -10.74 -6.28
CA GLU A 53 -12.49 -11.36 -6.70
C GLU A 53 -13.72 -10.64 -6.13
N LYS A 54 -13.72 -10.35 -4.82
CA LYS A 54 -14.81 -9.61 -4.17
C LYS A 54 -14.90 -8.17 -4.66
N GLN A 55 -13.78 -7.55 -5.01
CA GLN A 55 -13.79 -6.19 -5.56
C GLN A 55 -14.44 -6.17 -6.94
N VAL A 56 -14.13 -7.16 -7.79
CA VAL A 56 -14.72 -7.33 -9.12
C VAL A 56 -16.22 -7.60 -8.99
N GLN A 57 -16.62 -8.50 -8.08
CA GLN A 57 -18.02 -8.82 -7.82
C GLN A 57 -18.82 -7.58 -7.42
N ILE A 58 -18.31 -6.77 -6.49
CA ILE A 58 -18.97 -5.52 -6.05
C ILE A 58 -19.20 -4.56 -7.22
N VAL A 59 -18.21 -4.38 -8.09
CA VAL A 59 -18.33 -3.47 -9.24
C VAL A 59 -19.29 -4.04 -10.28
N GLY A 60 -19.20 -5.34 -10.58
CA GLY A 60 -20.08 -6.02 -11.55
C GLY A 60 -21.55 -5.95 -11.16
N SER A 61 -21.90 -6.15 -9.89
CA SER A 61 -23.29 -6.04 -9.41
C SER A 61 -23.89 -4.65 -9.68
N VAL A 62 -23.11 -3.58 -9.48
CA VAL A 62 -23.57 -2.21 -9.69
C VAL A 62 -23.67 -1.83 -11.17
N VAL A 63 -22.82 -2.40 -12.03
CA VAL A 63 -22.91 -2.18 -13.49
C VAL A 63 -24.18 -2.80 -14.05
N ASN A 64 -24.57 -3.97 -13.56
CA ASN A 64 -25.78 -4.65 -14.03
C ASN A 64 -27.06 -3.91 -13.64
N ILE A 65 -27.12 -3.35 -12.43
CA ILE A 65 -28.28 -2.59 -11.95
C ILE A 65 -27.79 -1.36 -11.17
N ILE A 66 -27.72 -0.23 -11.87
CA ILE A 66 -27.13 1.02 -11.34
C ILE A 66 -27.88 1.53 -10.10
N GLN A 67 -29.19 1.32 -10.00
CA GLN A 67 -30.01 1.78 -8.87
C GLN A 67 -30.00 0.83 -7.65
N GLN A 68 -29.17 -0.22 -7.65
CA GLN A 68 -29.11 -1.12 -6.49
C GLN A 68 -28.60 -0.43 -5.23
N SER A 69 -29.25 -0.75 -4.11
CA SER A 69 -28.79 -0.29 -2.81
C SER A 69 -27.45 -0.95 -2.46
N THR A 70 -26.57 -0.21 -1.80
CA THR A 70 -25.28 -0.75 -1.33
C THR A 70 -25.44 -1.89 -0.31
N ALA A 71 -26.62 -2.04 0.30
CA ALA A 71 -26.94 -3.17 1.17
C ALA A 71 -27.24 -4.43 0.35
N ALA A 72 -28.02 -4.29 -0.73
CA ALA A 72 -28.34 -5.39 -1.65
C ALA A 72 -27.09 -5.97 -2.35
N VAL A 73 -26.05 -5.14 -2.58
CA VAL A 73 -24.76 -5.60 -3.14
C VAL A 73 -23.87 -6.28 -2.08
N ALA A 74 -24.03 -5.91 -0.81
CA ALA A 74 -23.19 -6.39 0.28
C ALA A 74 -23.47 -7.85 0.65
N GLU A 75 -24.74 -8.25 0.61
CA GLU A 75 -25.23 -9.59 0.92
C GLU A 75 -24.61 -10.68 0.00
N PRO A 76 -24.70 -10.61 -1.34
CA PRO A 76 -24.13 -11.63 -2.23
C PRO A 76 -22.59 -11.65 -2.23
N CYS A 77 -21.95 -10.52 -1.88
CA CYS A 77 -20.49 -10.42 -1.82
C CYS A 77 -19.93 -10.87 -0.45
N VAL A 78 -20.80 -11.11 0.54
CA VAL A 78 -20.43 -11.43 1.93
C VAL A 78 -19.41 -10.41 2.46
N VAL A 79 -19.77 -9.13 2.38
CA VAL A 79 -18.96 -8.00 2.88
C VAL A 79 -19.85 -7.01 3.60
N PHE A 80 -19.27 -6.15 4.45
CA PHE A 80 -20.02 -5.07 5.06
C PHE A 80 -20.39 -3.98 4.02
N GLN A 81 -21.57 -3.38 4.16
CA GLN A 81 -22.03 -2.26 3.33
C GLN A 81 -21.02 -1.10 3.27
N THR A 82 -20.33 -0.81 4.39
CA THR A 82 -19.28 0.21 4.46
C THR A 82 -18.10 -0.10 3.54
N THR A 83 -17.80 -1.39 3.34
CA THR A 83 -16.77 -1.86 2.42
C THR A 83 -17.19 -1.65 0.97
N VAL A 84 -18.44 -2.01 0.62
CA VAL A 84 -19.02 -1.73 -0.69
C VAL A 84 -18.92 -0.24 -1.02
N ARG A 85 -19.38 0.64 -0.12
CA ARG A 85 -19.30 2.11 -0.30
C ARG A 85 -17.85 2.59 -0.51
N LYS A 86 -16.89 2.06 0.24
CA LYS A 86 -15.47 2.40 0.10
C LYS A 86 -14.94 2.02 -1.28
N TYR A 87 -15.29 0.85 -1.79
CA TYR A 87 -14.80 0.35 -3.07
C TYR A 87 -15.48 1.00 -4.28
N LEU A 88 -16.77 1.34 -4.19
CA LEU A 88 -17.44 2.13 -5.21
C LEU A 88 -16.79 3.53 -5.34
N LYS A 89 -16.55 4.21 -4.22
CA LYS A 89 -15.82 5.50 -4.21
C LYS A 89 -14.40 5.38 -4.78
N LYS A 90 -13.66 4.33 -4.39
CA LYS A 90 -12.29 4.09 -4.88
C LYS A 90 -12.26 3.93 -6.41
N ASN A 91 -13.27 3.26 -6.98
CA ASN A 91 -13.40 3.04 -8.42
C ASN A 91 -14.19 4.13 -9.14
N LYS A 92 -14.47 5.27 -8.48
CA LYS A 92 -15.22 6.42 -9.04
C LYS A 92 -16.63 6.07 -9.53
N PHE A 93 -17.26 5.03 -8.98
CA PHE A 93 -18.66 4.69 -9.24
C PHE A 93 -19.58 5.43 -8.26
N TYR A 94 -20.51 6.23 -8.81
CA TYR A 94 -21.49 7.01 -8.05
C TYR A 94 -22.91 6.73 -8.55
N PRO A 95 -23.59 5.69 -8.02
CA PRO A 95 -24.94 5.28 -8.43
C PRO A 95 -25.99 6.39 -8.44
N TYR A 96 -25.81 7.39 -7.57
CA TYR A 96 -26.78 8.46 -7.29
C TYR A 96 -26.50 9.77 -8.06
N LYS A 97 -25.53 9.81 -8.97
CA LYS A 97 -25.16 11.01 -9.76
C LYS A 97 -25.66 10.96 -11.21
N LEU A 98 -26.73 10.22 -11.48
CA LEU A 98 -27.42 10.24 -12.78
C LEU A 98 -28.39 11.41 -12.83
#